data_AF-A0A918DYL2-F1
#
_entry.id   AF-A0A918DYL2-F1
#
_cell.length_a   1.000
_cell.length_b   1.000
_cell.length_c   1.000
_cell.angle_alpha   90.00
_cell.angle_beta   90.00
_cell.angle_gamma   90.00
#
_symmetry.space_group_name_H-M   'P 1'
#
loop_
_entity.id
_entity.type
_entity.pdbx_description
1 polymer ?
#
loop_
_entity_poly.entity_id
_entity_poly.type
_entity_poly.pdbx_seq_one_letter_code
_entity_poly.pdbx_strand_id
1 'polypeptide(L)'
;MPRAALVLSILSGAFGALLVFAGVGGVFTDEHGKTVGLGALDVLIIFFLACVCVAALCVWFTRGARVRTDNAADHAASRRLGGGLDTTAARGDLAYGDHTGSTLVTSLRPITVQRHFDQQTTMAIDGWMRHSFRSVSVMAGQLGGSGGMMGVGGGRAWGTSRVHLDGHSVTRVDLRGEALLAVFDVVKDGRTVDTLRIVVPPAPATTQWISGLVIGLAEQFAWGTHCQDAVAARADSLGAALTPRDISYTADRLDSLSRSTEATVAVAGVMIGNGVMAAQRLRIGDDRWLCLFPTGFPAALEQAAAAAAIGAGAGRPGTGADGPGAPGSGPAPGARKVSP
;
A
#
# COMPACT_ATOMS: atom_id res chain seq x y z
N MET A 1 -35.07 -2.09 2.43
CA MET A 1 -36.15 -1.10 2.58
C MET A 1 -37.06 -1.23 3.84
N PRO A 2 -37.22 -2.37 4.55
CA PRO A 2 -38.24 -2.47 5.61
C PRO A 2 -37.95 -1.64 6.88
N ARG A 3 -36.68 -1.30 7.16
CA ARG A 3 -36.30 -0.56 8.39
C ARG A 3 -36.63 0.94 8.36
N ALA A 4 -36.66 1.57 7.18
CA ALA A 4 -37.02 2.98 7.06
C ALA A 4 -38.53 3.21 7.26
N ALA A 5 -39.35 2.31 6.71
CA ALA A 5 -40.80 2.31 6.93
C ALA A 5 -41.16 2.08 8.41
N LEU A 6 -40.44 1.17 9.09
CA LEU A 6 -40.62 0.94 10.52
C LEU A 6 -40.34 2.21 11.34
N VAL A 7 -39.24 2.91 11.06
CA VAL A 7 -38.87 4.10 11.83
C VAL A 7 -39.79 5.29 11.51
N LEU A 8 -40.22 5.44 10.25
CA LEU A 8 -41.22 6.45 9.89
C LEU A 8 -42.57 6.18 10.59
N SER A 9 -42.96 4.91 10.71
CA SER A 9 -44.17 4.49 11.44
C SER A 9 -44.05 4.77 12.94
N ILE A 10 -42.90 4.48 13.56
CA ILE A 10 -42.64 4.78 14.98
C ILE A 10 -42.66 6.29 15.24
N LEU A 11 -42.03 7.10 14.37
CA LEU A 11 -42.03 8.56 14.49
C LEU A 11 -43.43 9.15 14.28
N SER A 12 -44.18 8.64 13.29
CA SER A 12 -45.55 9.06 13.05
C SER A 12 -46.45 8.72 14.24
N GLY A 13 -46.27 7.55 14.85
CA GLY A 13 -46.97 7.17 16.08
C GLY A 13 -46.58 8.03 17.28
N ALA A 14 -45.28 8.31 17.47
CA ALA A 14 -44.80 9.16 18.55
C ALA A 14 -45.26 10.62 18.41
N PHE A 15 -45.24 11.16 17.18
CA PHE A 15 -45.73 12.51 16.89
C PHE A 15 -47.25 12.61 17.05
N GLY A 16 -47.99 11.58 16.62
CA GLY A 16 -49.42 11.46 16.84
C GLY A 16 -49.77 11.42 18.34
N ALA A 17 -49.04 10.61 19.12
CA ALA A 17 -49.20 10.55 20.57
C ALA A 17 -48.86 11.90 21.25
N LEU A 18 -47.82 12.58 20.79
CA LEU A 18 -47.42 13.90 21.29
C LEU A 18 -48.49 14.97 21.01
N LEU A 19 -49.07 14.97 19.81
CA LEU A 19 -50.17 15.87 19.44
C LEU A 19 -51.45 15.56 20.23
N VAL A 20 -51.74 14.28 20.48
CA VAL A 20 -52.84 13.89 21.35
C VAL A 20 -52.58 14.34 22.78
N PHE A 21 -51.37 14.18 23.32
CA PHE A 21 -51.03 14.68 24.66
C PHE A 21 -51.04 16.21 24.77
N ALA A 22 -50.61 16.92 23.74
CA ALA A 22 -50.66 18.38 23.69
C ALA A 22 -52.10 18.91 23.52
N GLY A 23 -52.92 18.22 22.71
CA GLY A 23 -54.34 18.54 22.52
C GLY A 23 -55.23 18.13 23.70
N VAL A 24 -54.84 17.10 24.44
CA VAL A 24 -55.44 16.65 25.70
C VAL A 24 -54.74 17.28 26.90
N GLY A 25 -53.94 18.35 26.69
CA GLY A 25 -53.34 19.17 27.74
C GLY A 25 -54.43 19.54 28.74
N GLY A 26 -54.45 18.78 29.83
CA GLY A 26 -55.54 18.77 30.78
C GLY A 26 -55.75 20.19 31.26
N VAL A 27 -56.99 20.66 31.14
CA VAL A 27 -57.43 21.82 31.89
C VAL A 27 -57.38 21.39 33.35
N PHE A 28 -56.21 21.53 33.99
CA PHE A 28 -56.08 21.39 35.42
C PHE A 28 -56.64 22.67 36.03
N THR A 29 -57.88 22.58 36.49
CA THR A 29 -58.44 23.58 37.40
C THR A 29 -57.79 23.39 38.76
N ASP A 30 -57.07 24.42 39.22
CA ASP A 30 -56.72 24.57 40.63
C ASP A 30 -58.01 24.54 41.49
N GLU A 31 -57.89 24.23 42.78
CA GLU A 31 -58.98 24.23 43.77
C GLU A 31 -59.76 25.57 43.81
N HIS A 32 -59.18 26.63 43.24
CA HIS A 32 -59.76 27.97 43.10
C HIS A 32 -60.47 28.21 41.75
N GLY A 33 -60.66 27.18 40.93
CA GLY A 33 -61.33 27.28 39.63
C GLY A 33 -60.54 28.04 38.55
N LYS A 34 -59.26 28.33 38.79
CA LYS A 34 -58.36 28.92 37.79
C LYS A 34 -57.77 27.81 36.94
N THR A 35 -58.03 27.87 35.64
CA THR A 35 -57.40 26.99 34.65
C THR A 35 -55.95 27.41 34.49
N VAL A 36 -55.02 26.63 35.06
CA VAL A 36 -53.59 26.78 34.78
C VAL A 36 -53.32 25.92 33.55
N GLY A 37 -53.53 26.49 32.36
CA GLY A 37 -53.15 25.79 31.13
C GLY A 37 -51.65 25.50 31.15
N LEU A 38 -51.22 24.34 30.65
CA LEU A 38 -49.82 24.16 30.23
C LEU A 38 -49.43 25.42 29.48
N GLY A 39 -48.42 26.13 29.98
CA GLY A 39 -48.08 27.43 29.42
C GLY A 39 -47.71 27.22 27.95
N ALA A 40 -47.97 28.21 27.10
CA ALA A 40 -47.47 28.18 25.72
C ALA A 40 -45.96 27.83 25.64
N LEU A 41 -45.22 28.10 26.72
CA LEU A 41 -43.84 27.69 26.96
C LEU A 41 -43.63 26.17 26.94
N ASP A 42 -44.48 25.37 27.59
CA ASP A 42 -44.34 23.91 27.66
C ASP A 42 -44.55 23.26 26.28
N VAL A 43 -45.54 23.75 25.52
CA VAL A 43 -45.79 23.32 24.14
C VAL A 43 -44.60 23.67 23.24
N LEU A 44 -44.03 24.87 23.41
CA LEU A 44 -42.84 25.29 22.68
C LEU A 44 -41.62 24.41 23.01
N ILE A 45 -41.41 24.08 24.28
CA ILE A 45 -40.32 23.20 24.74
C ILE A 45 -40.49 21.80 24.14
N ILE A 46 -41.69 21.23 24.20
CA ILE A 46 -42.00 19.90 23.64
C ILE A 46 -41.77 19.88 22.13
N PHE A 47 -42.24 20.92 21.42
CA PHE A 47 -42.04 21.04 19.97
C PHE A 47 -40.55 21.18 19.62
N PHE A 48 -39.81 22.01 20.34
CA PHE A 48 -38.36 22.17 20.15
C PHE A 48 -37.62 20.85 20.37
N LEU A 49 -37.95 20.12 21.45
CA LEU A 49 -37.35 18.82 21.73
C LEU A 49 -37.66 17.79 20.62
N ALA A 50 -38.91 17.75 20.15
CA ALA A 50 -39.29 16.89 19.03
C ALA A 50 -38.49 17.21 17.76
N CYS A 51 -38.29 18.50 17.44
CA CYS A 51 -37.47 18.93 16.31
C CYS A 51 -36.00 18.49 16.45
N VAL A 52 -35.42 18.63 17.65
CA VAL A 52 -34.05 18.16 17.94
C VAL A 52 -33.94 16.65 17.78
N CYS A 53 -34.92 15.87 18.27
CA CYS A 53 -34.94 14.41 18.10
C CYS A 53 -35.00 14.00 16.62
N VAL A 54 -35.87 14.64 15.83
CA VAL A 54 -35.97 14.39 14.39
C VAL A 54 -34.66 14.75 13.68
N ALA A 55 -34.05 15.89 14.00
CA ALA A 55 -32.77 16.29 13.44
C ALA A 55 -31.65 15.30 13.77
N ALA A 56 -31.54 14.86 15.03
CA ALA A 56 -30.56 13.86 15.47
C ALA A 56 -30.75 12.52 14.74
N LEU A 57 -32.00 12.09 14.54
CA LEU A 57 -32.33 10.87 13.82
C LEU A 57 -31.98 10.98 12.33
N CYS A 58 -32.28 12.11 11.68
CA CYS A 58 -31.87 12.39 10.30
C CYS A 58 -30.34 12.34 10.15
N VAL A 59 -29.59 12.93 11.09
CA VAL A 59 -28.12 12.86 11.13
C VAL A 59 -27.65 11.40 11.32
N TRP A 60 -28.30 10.64 12.20
CA TRP A 60 -27.96 9.24 12.44
C TRP A 60 -28.18 8.37 11.18
N PHE A 61 -29.29 8.55 10.47
CA PHE A 61 -29.56 7.80 9.23
C PHE A 61 -28.63 8.17 8.08
N THR A 62 -28.39 9.46 7.87
CA THR A 62 -27.49 9.93 6.81
C THR A 62 -26.06 9.48 7.08
N ARG A 63 -25.58 9.58 8.34
CA ARG A 63 -24.29 9.02 8.74
C ARG A 63 -24.26 7.49 8.60
N GLY A 64 -25.30 6.78 9.03
CA GLY A 64 -25.36 5.32 8.95
C GLY A 64 -25.46 4.76 7.52
N ALA A 65 -26.04 5.51 6.59
CA ALA A 65 -26.01 5.19 5.17
C ALA A 65 -24.61 5.41 4.59
N ARG A 66 -23.98 6.55 4.92
CA ARG A 66 -22.64 6.91 4.49
C ARG A 66 -21.57 5.94 5.00
N VAL A 67 -21.63 5.57 6.28
CA VAL A 67 -20.73 4.55 6.88
C VAL A 67 -20.86 3.21 6.14
N ARG A 68 -22.07 2.80 5.75
CA ARG A 68 -22.26 1.56 5.00
C ARG A 68 -21.67 1.61 3.59
N THR A 69 -21.82 2.74 2.89
CA THR A 69 -21.20 2.91 1.57
C THR A 69 -19.69 2.98 1.67
N ASP A 70 -19.17 3.67 2.68
CA ASP A 70 -17.73 3.81 2.89
C ASP A 70 -17.10 2.46 3.29
N ASN A 71 -17.75 1.69 4.17
CA ASN A 71 -17.31 0.33 4.52
C ASN A 71 -17.35 -0.63 3.32
N ALA A 72 -18.37 -0.53 2.46
CA ALA A 72 -18.45 -1.37 1.27
C ALA A 72 -17.31 -1.05 0.27
N ALA A 73 -16.98 0.24 0.11
CA ALA A 73 -15.86 0.70 -0.70
C ALA A 73 -14.52 0.24 -0.12
N ASP A 74 -14.33 0.37 1.19
CA ASP A 74 -13.14 -0.09 1.91
C ASP A 74 -12.94 -1.61 1.77
N HIS A 75 -14.00 -2.41 1.96
CA HIS A 75 -13.94 -3.85 1.70
C HIS A 75 -13.59 -4.20 0.26
N ALA A 76 -14.13 -3.47 -0.72
CA ALA A 76 -13.81 -3.70 -2.13
C ALA A 76 -12.36 -3.35 -2.45
N ALA A 77 -11.85 -2.24 -1.91
CA ALA A 77 -10.46 -1.83 -2.03
C ALA A 77 -9.52 -2.85 -1.36
N SER A 78 -9.83 -3.26 -0.13
CA SER A 78 -9.15 -4.30 0.64
C SER A 78 -9.00 -5.62 -0.14
N ARG A 79 -10.09 -6.12 -0.74
CA ARG A 79 -10.04 -7.35 -1.56
C ARG A 79 -9.16 -7.21 -2.79
N ARG A 80 -9.22 -6.08 -3.48
CA ARG A 80 -8.39 -5.82 -4.68
C ARG A 80 -6.92 -5.67 -4.32
N LEU A 81 -6.63 -4.98 -3.22
CA LEU A 81 -5.29 -4.81 -2.70
C LEU A 81 -4.71 -6.17 -2.29
N GLY A 82 -5.46 -6.96 -1.53
CA GLY A 82 -5.12 -8.34 -1.19
C GLY A 82 -4.81 -9.17 -2.44
N GLY A 83 -5.71 -9.19 -3.43
CA GLY A 83 -5.50 -9.94 -4.67
C GLY A 83 -4.31 -9.45 -5.51
N GLY A 84 -4.03 -8.14 -5.51
CA GLY A 84 -2.85 -7.56 -6.15
C GLY A 84 -1.56 -8.02 -5.48
N LEU A 85 -1.52 -8.02 -4.14
CA LEU A 85 -0.38 -8.52 -3.36
C LEU A 85 -0.19 -10.03 -3.55
N ASP A 86 -1.27 -10.80 -3.55
CA ASP A 86 -1.23 -12.25 -3.79
C ASP A 86 -0.70 -12.53 -5.21
N THR A 87 -1.05 -11.70 -6.19
CA THR A 87 -0.50 -11.77 -7.55
C THR A 87 0.99 -11.45 -7.56
N THR A 88 1.44 -10.41 -6.83
CA THR A 88 2.88 -10.09 -6.69
C THR A 88 3.65 -11.23 -6.04
N ALA A 89 3.06 -11.91 -5.03
CA ALA A 89 3.66 -13.08 -4.40
C ALA A 89 3.82 -14.24 -5.40
N ALA A 90 2.80 -14.49 -6.22
CA ALA A 90 2.83 -15.52 -7.26
C ALA A 90 3.78 -15.17 -8.41
N ARG A 91 3.91 -13.87 -8.71
CA ARG A 91 4.75 -13.31 -9.78
C ARG A 91 6.09 -12.85 -9.26
N GLY A 92 6.89 -13.80 -8.76
CA GLY A 92 8.28 -13.53 -8.37
C GLY A 92 9.10 -12.89 -9.48
N ASP A 93 8.75 -13.11 -10.76
CA ASP A 93 9.34 -12.44 -11.92
C ASP A 93 9.29 -10.91 -11.85
N LEU A 94 8.27 -10.32 -11.22
CA LEU A 94 8.18 -8.87 -11.03
C LEU A 94 9.17 -8.35 -9.98
N ALA A 95 9.45 -9.15 -8.95
CA ALA A 95 10.36 -8.78 -7.88
C ALA A 95 11.84 -8.98 -8.27
N TYR A 96 12.12 -9.98 -9.12
CA TYR A 96 13.46 -10.32 -9.63
C TYR A 96 13.71 -9.86 -11.08
N GLY A 97 12.73 -9.22 -11.72
CA GLY A 97 12.81 -8.73 -13.09
C GLY A 97 13.50 -7.38 -13.24
N ASP A 98 13.76 -7.01 -14.49
CA ASP A 98 14.37 -5.72 -14.81
C ASP A 98 13.43 -4.58 -14.40
N HIS A 99 13.99 -3.58 -13.73
CA HIS A 99 13.30 -2.38 -13.29
C HIS A 99 14.22 -1.18 -13.43
N THR A 100 13.66 0.02 -13.37
CA THR A 100 14.42 1.27 -13.48
C THR A 100 15.54 1.31 -12.45
N GLY A 101 16.78 1.44 -12.92
CA GLY A 101 17.99 1.47 -12.07
C GLY A 101 18.68 0.11 -11.90
N SER A 102 18.12 -0.97 -12.45
CA SER A 102 18.83 -2.25 -12.56
C SER A 102 19.89 -2.19 -13.67
N THR A 103 21.06 -2.74 -13.38
CA THR A 103 22.20 -2.86 -14.28
C THR A 103 22.53 -4.33 -14.47
N LEU A 104 22.64 -4.74 -15.74
CA LEU A 104 23.15 -6.06 -16.11
C LEU A 104 24.65 -5.96 -16.42
N VAL A 105 25.45 -6.76 -15.72
CA VAL A 105 26.88 -6.92 -16.00
C VAL A 105 27.13 -8.37 -16.39
N THR A 106 27.73 -8.57 -17.56
CA THR A 106 28.03 -9.88 -18.14
C THR A 106 29.53 -10.14 -18.15
N SER A 107 29.92 -11.38 -18.46
CA SER A 107 31.33 -11.77 -18.62
C SER A 107 32.17 -11.59 -17.34
N LEU A 108 31.53 -11.72 -16.18
CA LEU A 108 32.19 -11.63 -14.88
C LEU A 108 32.95 -12.91 -14.57
N ARG A 109 34.11 -12.78 -13.93
CA ARG A 109 34.88 -13.92 -13.41
C ARG A 109 34.97 -13.84 -11.89
N PRO A 110 34.49 -14.85 -11.14
CA PRO A 110 34.58 -14.83 -9.69
C PRO A 110 36.05 -14.91 -9.25
N ILE A 111 36.46 -14.01 -8.37
CA ILE A 111 37.81 -13.98 -7.77
C ILE A 111 37.75 -14.60 -6.37
N THR A 112 36.89 -14.02 -5.53
CA THR A 112 36.78 -14.36 -4.12
C THR A 112 35.30 -14.45 -3.78
N VAL A 113 34.91 -15.54 -3.15
CA VAL A 113 33.55 -15.75 -2.67
C VAL A 113 33.62 -15.94 -1.17
N GLN A 114 32.93 -15.09 -0.43
CA GLN A 114 32.84 -15.16 1.02
C GLN A 114 31.39 -15.44 1.41
N ARG A 115 31.20 -16.55 2.11
CA ARG A 115 29.98 -16.85 2.87
C ARG A 115 30.22 -16.42 4.29
N HIS A 116 29.38 -15.54 4.82
CA HIS A 116 29.42 -15.22 6.24
C HIS A 116 28.58 -16.26 6.99
N PHE A 117 29.28 -17.16 7.68
CA PHE A 117 28.74 -18.15 8.61
C PHE A 117 29.15 -17.75 10.02
N ASP A 118 28.49 -16.75 10.60
CA ASP A 118 28.73 -16.47 12.01
C ASP A 118 27.47 -16.71 12.83
N GLN A 119 27.64 -17.26 14.05
CA GLN A 119 26.54 -17.49 15.01
C GLN A 119 25.75 -16.20 15.31
N GLN A 120 26.38 -15.06 15.05
CA GLN A 120 25.81 -13.73 14.95
C GLN A 120 26.31 -13.09 13.66
N THR A 121 25.60 -13.33 12.55
CA THR A 121 25.91 -12.61 11.32
C THR A 121 25.32 -11.21 11.45
N THR A 122 26.16 -10.27 11.87
CA THR A 122 25.85 -8.84 11.82
C THR A 122 26.28 -8.31 10.46
N MET A 123 25.31 -8.00 9.62
CA MET A 123 25.55 -7.27 8.39
C MET A 123 24.80 -5.97 8.46
N ALA A 124 25.51 -4.88 8.23
CA ALA A 124 24.97 -3.55 8.01
C ALA A 124 25.22 -3.19 6.54
N ILE A 125 24.20 -3.36 5.70
CA ILE A 125 24.22 -2.72 4.37
C ILE A 125 23.61 -1.34 4.59
N ASP A 126 24.46 -0.32 4.54
CA ASP A 126 24.03 1.07 4.60
C ASP A 126 24.22 1.71 3.23
N GLY A 127 23.10 2.05 2.59
CA GLY A 127 23.10 2.63 1.25
C GLY A 127 21.84 3.44 1.00
N TRP A 128 21.84 4.17 -0.12
CA TRP A 128 20.67 4.95 -0.54
C TRP A 128 19.99 4.23 -1.69
N MET A 129 18.76 3.78 -1.48
CA MET A 129 17.91 3.28 -2.55
C MET A 129 16.87 4.35 -2.88
N ARG A 130 16.97 4.91 -4.09
CA ARG A 130 15.98 5.85 -4.60
C ARG A 130 14.79 5.04 -5.10
N HIS A 131 13.64 5.28 -4.51
CA HIS A 131 12.37 4.72 -4.95
C HIS A 131 11.45 5.89 -5.34
N SER A 132 10.63 5.68 -6.35
CA SER A 132 9.48 6.56 -6.56
C SER A 132 8.28 5.89 -5.92
N PHE A 133 7.54 6.63 -5.10
CA PHE A 133 6.22 6.21 -4.67
C PHE A 133 5.21 7.17 -5.27
N ARG A 134 4.27 6.64 -6.04
CA ARG A 134 3.05 7.37 -6.35
C ARG A 134 2.15 7.26 -5.14
N SER A 135 2.06 8.33 -4.35
CA SER A 135 1.06 8.35 -3.28
C SER A 135 -0.30 8.39 -3.95
N VAL A 136 -1.11 7.38 -3.63
CA VAL A 136 -2.54 7.43 -3.88
C VAL A 136 -3.18 7.66 -2.52
N SER A 137 -3.29 8.92 -2.13
CA SER A 137 -4.06 9.28 -0.95
C SER A 137 -5.52 8.99 -1.22
N VAL A 138 -6.02 7.88 -0.68
CA VAL A 138 -7.45 7.71 -0.43
C VAL A 138 -7.71 8.37 0.93
N MET A 139 -7.73 9.71 0.97
CA MET A 139 -8.16 10.39 2.18
C MET A 139 -9.66 10.16 2.36
N ALA A 140 -10.00 9.15 3.16
CA ALA A 140 -11.26 9.13 3.87
C ALA A 140 -11.24 10.30 4.85
N GLY A 141 -11.88 11.40 4.48
CA GLY A 141 -11.95 12.61 5.27
C GLY A 141 -12.51 12.34 6.67
N GLN A 142 -11.60 12.13 7.61
CA GLN A 142 -11.89 11.98 9.03
C GLN A 142 -11.31 13.17 9.79
N LEU A 143 -11.63 14.39 9.33
CA LEU A 143 -11.57 15.61 10.13
C LEU A 143 -12.85 16.40 9.85
N GLY A 144 -13.47 16.89 10.91
CA GLY A 144 -14.89 17.23 10.99
C GLY A 144 -15.44 18.18 9.93
N GLY A 145 -16.73 17.99 9.65
CA GLY A 145 -17.67 19.06 9.34
C GLY A 145 -17.30 20.02 8.20
N SER A 146 -17.18 19.55 6.97
CA SER A 146 -17.64 20.26 5.76
C SER A 146 -17.48 19.31 4.55
N GLY A 147 -18.21 19.55 3.47
CA GLY A 147 -18.26 18.68 2.29
C GLY A 147 -16.89 18.48 1.63
N GLY A 148 -16.15 17.45 2.04
CA GLY A 148 -14.91 17.04 1.39
C GLY A 148 -15.19 16.09 0.22
N MET A 149 -14.91 16.54 -1.00
CA MET A 149 -14.65 15.65 -2.13
C MET A 149 -13.54 14.68 -1.74
N MET A 150 -13.78 13.37 -1.85
CA MET A 150 -12.69 12.39 -1.95
C MET A 150 -12.02 12.61 -3.31
N GLY A 151 -11.03 13.50 -3.35
CA GLY A 151 -10.14 13.64 -4.49
C GLY A 151 -9.11 12.51 -4.46
N VAL A 152 -9.03 11.71 -5.52
CA VAL A 152 -7.85 10.89 -5.79
C VAL A 152 -6.73 11.85 -6.18
N GLY A 153 -6.03 12.38 -5.18
CA GLY A 153 -4.84 13.19 -5.37
C GLY A 153 -3.66 12.27 -5.63
N GLY A 154 -3.30 12.09 -6.90
CA GLY A 154 -2.11 11.35 -7.28
C GLY A 154 -0.87 12.24 -7.17
N GLY A 155 -0.13 12.11 -6.08
CA GLY A 155 1.18 12.75 -5.91
C GLY A 155 2.28 11.81 -6.40
N ARG A 156 3.24 12.30 -7.18
CA ARG A 156 4.49 11.55 -7.42
C ARG A 156 5.47 11.99 -6.33
N ALA A 157 5.64 11.17 -5.31
CA ALA A 157 6.68 11.38 -4.30
C ALA A 157 7.95 10.66 -4.76
N TRP A 158 9.07 11.36 -4.72
CA TRP A 158 10.37 10.73 -4.81
C TRP A 158 10.88 10.57 -3.38
N GLY A 159 11.14 9.34 -2.98
CA GLY A 159 11.75 9.04 -1.70
C GLY A 159 13.13 8.47 -1.91
N THR A 160 14.06 8.89 -1.07
CA THR A 160 15.36 8.25 -0.94
C THR A 160 15.31 7.49 0.38
N SER A 161 15.17 6.17 0.33
CA SER A 161 15.31 5.36 1.54
C SER A 161 16.78 5.19 1.77
N ARG A 162 17.25 5.58 2.95
CA ARG A 162 18.44 4.96 3.50
C ARG A 162 18.06 3.51 3.79
N VAL A 163 18.54 2.60 2.96
CA VAL A 163 18.46 1.17 3.21
C VAL A 163 19.54 0.88 4.23
N HIS A 164 19.13 0.82 5.49
CA HIS A 164 19.94 0.31 6.58
C HIS A 164 19.43 -1.10 6.88
N LEU A 165 19.98 -2.07 6.15
CA LEU A 165 19.72 -3.48 6.44
C LEU A 165 20.69 -3.88 7.53
N ASP A 166 20.29 -3.66 8.77
CA ASP A 166 20.92 -4.24 9.94
C ASP A 166 20.27 -5.58 10.23
N GLY A 167 20.87 -6.63 9.67
CA GLY A 167 20.50 -8.00 10.01
C GLY A 167 21.31 -8.43 11.22
N HIS A 168 20.65 -8.67 12.36
CA HIS A 168 21.24 -9.41 13.47
C HIS A 168 20.53 -10.77 13.55
N SER A 169 21.12 -11.79 12.92
CA SER A 169 20.59 -13.15 12.99
C SER A 169 21.39 -13.96 14.00
N VAL A 170 20.73 -14.44 15.05
CA VAL A 170 21.33 -15.40 16.01
C VAL A 170 21.02 -16.80 15.51
N THR A 171 21.94 -17.39 14.74
CA THR A 171 21.80 -18.75 14.21
C THR A 171 22.15 -19.76 15.30
N ARG A 172 21.21 -20.03 16.22
CA ARG A 172 21.30 -21.24 17.07
C ARG A 172 20.74 -22.49 16.40
N VAL A 173 19.98 -22.36 15.29
CA VAL A 173 19.25 -23.50 14.69
C VAL A 173 19.24 -23.51 13.14
N ASP A 174 19.49 -22.40 12.44
CA ASP A 174 19.30 -22.36 10.98
C ASP A 174 20.59 -22.02 10.22
N LEU A 175 21.20 -23.04 9.60
CA LEU A 175 22.35 -22.94 8.70
C LEU A 175 21.98 -22.35 7.33
N ARG A 176 20.72 -21.99 7.08
CA ARG A 176 20.22 -21.57 5.75
C ARG A 176 20.21 -20.05 5.52
N GLY A 177 20.49 -19.25 6.55
CA GLY A 177 20.42 -17.78 6.52
C GLY A 177 21.71 -17.10 6.09
N GLU A 178 22.28 -17.48 4.94
CA GLU A 178 23.62 -17.03 4.55
C GLU A 178 23.60 -15.73 3.76
N ALA A 179 24.49 -14.81 4.11
CA ALA A 179 24.83 -13.66 3.28
C ALA A 179 25.87 -14.07 2.24
N LEU A 180 25.79 -13.51 1.03
CA LEU A 180 26.80 -13.71 -0.02
C LEU A 180 27.51 -12.38 -0.29
N LEU A 181 28.82 -12.40 -0.15
CA LEU A 181 29.72 -11.38 -0.68
C LEU A 181 30.62 -12.05 -1.72
N ALA A 182 30.55 -11.61 -2.98
CA ALA A 182 31.44 -12.13 -4.01
C ALA A 182 32.08 -10.98 -4.79
N VAL A 183 33.37 -11.12 -5.05
CA VAL A 183 34.17 -10.16 -5.82
C VAL A 183 34.45 -10.78 -7.19
N PHE A 184 34.17 -10.01 -8.23
CA PHE A 184 34.34 -10.41 -9.61
C PHE A 184 35.30 -9.48 -10.34
N ASP A 185 36.06 -10.04 -11.27
CA ASP A 185 36.73 -9.28 -12.30
C ASP A 185 35.72 -8.95 -13.40
N VAL A 186 35.67 -7.67 -13.77
CA VAL A 186 34.96 -7.19 -14.95
C VAL A 186 35.91 -7.31 -16.14
N VAL A 187 35.64 -8.27 -17.01
CA VAL A 187 36.47 -8.53 -18.19
C VAL A 187 35.88 -7.83 -19.40
N LYS A 188 36.68 -6.96 -20.03
CA LYS A 188 36.36 -6.32 -21.31
C LYS A 188 37.47 -6.61 -22.30
N ASP A 189 37.11 -7.15 -23.47
CA ASP A 189 38.04 -7.52 -24.54
C ASP A 189 39.19 -8.43 -24.07
N GLY A 190 38.89 -9.37 -23.17
CA GLY A 190 39.86 -10.33 -22.62
C GLY A 190 40.81 -9.76 -21.56
N ARG A 191 40.65 -8.49 -21.17
CA ARG A 191 41.44 -7.85 -20.09
C ARG A 191 40.55 -7.52 -18.90
N THR A 192 41.08 -7.71 -17.69
CA THR A 192 40.44 -7.20 -16.47
C THR A 192 40.51 -5.67 -16.47
N VAL A 193 39.36 -5.01 -16.39
CA VAL A 193 39.26 -3.55 -16.44
C VAL A 193 38.84 -2.95 -15.10
N ASP A 194 38.05 -3.67 -14.33
CA ASP A 194 37.57 -3.22 -13.01
C ASP A 194 37.17 -4.43 -12.14
N THR A 195 36.84 -4.19 -10.89
CA THR A 195 36.28 -5.18 -9.97
C THR A 195 34.85 -4.81 -9.58
N LEU A 196 33.99 -5.82 -9.54
CA LEU A 196 32.61 -5.68 -9.08
C LEU A 196 32.40 -6.54 -7.84
N ARG A 197 31.97 -5.91 -6.75
CA ARG A 197 31.54 -6.60 -5.53
C ARG A 197 30.03 -6.75 -5.59
N ILE A 198 29.54 -7.97 -5.45
CA ILE A 198 28.11 -8.22 -5.28
C ILE A 198 27.83 -8.54 -3.82
N VAL A 199 26.74 -8.00 -3.32
CA VAL A 199 26.25 -8.24 -1.97
C VAL A 199 24.83 -8.78 -2.06
N VAL A 200 24.56 -9.86 -1.32
CA VAL A 200 23.22 -10.42 -1.16
C VAL A 200 22.94 -10.56 0.34
N PRO A 201 21.86 -9.93 0.84
CA PRO A 201 21.45 -10.07 2.22
C PRO A 201 20.99 -11.51 2.52
N PRO A 202 21.11 -11.99 3.77
CA PRO A 202 20.65 -13.31 4.13
C PRO A 202 19.13 -13.38 4.02
N ALA A 203 18.62 -14.61 3.87
CA ALA A 203 17.19 -14.88 3.76
C ALA A 203 16.35 -14.20 4.88
N PRO A 204 16.68 -14.34 6.19
CA PRO A 204 15.92 -13.67 7.25
C PRO A 204 15.88 -12.14 7.14
N ALA A 205 17.01 -11.51 6.78
CA ALA A 205 17.05 -10.05 6.60
C ALA A 205 16.21 -9.60 5.40
N THR A 206 16.22 -10.39 4.32
CA THR A 206 15.37 -10.14 3.15
C THR A 206 13.89 -10.24 3.51
N THR A 207 13.50 -11.26 4.27
CA THR A 207 12.12 -11.44 4.76
C THR A 207 11.69 -10.28 5.66
N GLN A 208 12.56 -9.86 6.58
CA GLN A 208 12.29 -8.72 7.46
C GLN A 208 12.16 -7.42 6.66
N TRP A 209 13.00 -7.20 5.65
CA TRP A 209 12.92 -6.04 4.76
C TRP A 209 11.61 -6.00 3.97
N ILE A 210 11.21 -7.13 3.36
CA ILE A 210 9.93 -7.26 2.66
C ILE A 210 8.77 -6.97 3.61
N SER A 211 8.77 -7.61 4.79
CA SER A 211 7.73 -7.45 5.79
C SER A 211 7.63 -6.00 6.26
N GLY A 212 8.78 -5.35 6.53
CA GLY A 212 8.84 -3.94 6.93
C GLY A 212 8.29 -3.00 5.86
N LEU A 213 8.55 -3.25 4.57
CA LEU A 213 7.96 -2.47 3.49
C LEU A 213 6.43 -2.65 3.39
N VAL A 214 5.95 -3.88 3.57
CA VAL A 214 4.51 -4.18 3.55
C VAL A 214 3.79 -3.56 4.74
N ILE A 215 4.36 -3.66 5.95
CA ILE A 215 3.83 -3.02 7.15
C ILE A 215 3.87 -1.49 7.02
N GLY A 216 4.97 -0.92 6.52
CA GLY A 216 5.06 0.52 6.27
C GLY A 216 4.03 1.02 5.25
N LEU A 217 3.68 0.20 4.25
CA LEU A 217 2.54 0.48 3.35
C LEU A 217 1.20 0.38 4.09
N ALA A 218 1.02 -0.64 4.95
CA ALA A 218 -0.20 -0.79 5.74
C ALA A 218 -0.44 0.43 6.66
N GLU A 219 0.62 0.99 7.24
CA GLU A 219 0.58 2.19 8.08
C GLU A 219 0.23 3.48 7.32
N GLN A 220 0.34 3.50 5.99
CA GLN A 220 -0.15 4.63 5.18
C GLN A 220 -1.69 4.67 5.11
N PHE A 221 -2.37 3.59 5.48
CA PHE A 221 -3.83 3.57 5.58
C PHE A 221 -4.30 4.07 6.95
N ALA A 222 -5.53 4.61 7.01
CA ALA A 222 -6.13 5.01 8.27
C ALA A 222 -6.30 3.79 9.20
N TRP A 223 -6.11 4.02 10.50
CA TRP A 223 -6.20 2.98 11.50
C TRP A 223 -7.57 2.31 11.55
N GLY A 224 -7.58 0.98 11.54
CA GLY A 224 -8.80 0.17 11.62
C GLY A 224 -9.55 0.03 10.30
N THR A 225 -8.92 0.34 9.17
CA THR A 225 -9.48 0.08 7.83
C THR A 225 -9.23 -1.36 7.39
N HIS A 226 -10.17 -1.93 6.63
CA HIS A 226 -9.99 -3.27 6.04
C HIS A 226 -8.81 -3.30 5.06
N CYS A 227 -8.43 -2.16 4.47
CA CYS A 227 -7.22 -2.06 3.65
C CYS A 227 -5.95 -2.26 4.48
N GLN A 228 -5.82 -1.60 5.64
CA GLN A 228 -4.68 -1.79 6.55
C GLN A 228 -4.54 -3.26 6.94
N ASP A 229 -5.62 -3.88 7.44
CA ASP A 229 -5.62 -5.28 7.87
C ASP A 229 -5.27 -6.23 6.72
N ALA A 230 -5.81 -5.98 5.53
CA ALA A 230 -5.53 -6.83 4.38
C ALA A 230 -4.07 -6.76 3.96
N VAL A 231 -3.44 -5.59 3.94
CA VAL A 231 -2.01 -5.46 3.61
C VAL A 231 -1.14 -6.09 4.68
N ALA A 232 -1.38 -5.76 5.95
CA ALA A 232 -0.60 -6.27 7.07
C ALA A 232 -0.62 -7.79 7.15
N ALA A 233 -1.78 -8.42 6.91
CA ALA A 233 -1.93 -9.87 6.90
C ALA A 233 -1.11 -10.60 5.80
N ARG A 234 -0.60 -9.89 4.78
CA ARG A 234 0.24 -10.50 3.73
C ARG A 234 1.73 -10.40 4.01
N ALA A 235 2.18 -9.61 4.99
CA ALA A 235 3.60 -9.33 5.20
C ALA A 235 4.45 -10.61 5.27
N ASP A 236 4.05 -11.56 6.11
CA ASP A 236 4.76 -12.84 6.29
C ASP A 236 4.70 -13.72 5.03
N SER A 237 3.54 -13.80 4.37
CA SER A 237 3.36 -14.62 3.17
C SER A 237 4.18 -14.11 1.98
N LEU A 238 4.27 -12.79 1.80
CA LEU A 238 5.11 -12.15 0.79
C LEU A 238 6.58 -12.33 1.13
N GLY A 239 6.94 -12.14 2.39
CA GLY A 239 8.28 -12.41 2.91
C GLY A 239 8.72 -13.81 2.54
N ALA A 240 7.92 -14.84 2.87
CA ALA A 240 8.21 -16.25 2.60
C ALA A 240 8.22 -16.60 1.10
N ALA A 241 7.34 -15.99 0.30
CA ALA A 241 7.27 -16.24 -1.14
C ALA A 241 8.49 -15.69 -1.89
N LEU A 242 8.98 -14.52 -1.48
CA LEU A 242 10.09 -13.80 -2.11
C LEU A 242 11.41 -13.93 -1.34
N THR A 243 11.47 -14.81 -0.33
CA THR A 243 12.73 -15.14 0.33
C THR A 243 13.64 -15.87 -0.67
N PRO A 244 14.90 -15.45 -0.84
CA PRO A 244 15.86 -16.16 -1.67
C PRO A 244 16.10 -17.57 -1.12
N ARG A 245 15.98 -18.59 -1.97
CA ARG A 245 16.19 -20.00 -1.57
C ARG A 245 17.57 -20.54 -1.96
N ASP A 246 18.23 -19.87 -2.90
CA ASP A 246 19.39 -20.41 -3.61
C ASP A 246 20.72 -19.76 -3.20
N ILE A 247 20.80 -19.00 -2.10
CA ILE A 247 22.04 -18.25 -1.77
C ILE A 247 23.21 -19.20 -1.50
N SER A 248 23.02 -20.21 -0.65
CA SER A 248 24.04 -21.22 -0.34
C SER A 248 24.52 -21.97 -1.58
N TYR A 249 23.55 -22.42 -2.39
CA TYR A 249 23.82 -23.11 -3.65
C TYR A 249 24.59 -22.21 -4.63
N THR A 250 24.21 -20.93 -4.72
CA THR A 250 24.89 -19.94 -5.56
C THR A 250 26.33 -19.73 -5.08
N ALA A 251 26.53 -19.60 -3.77
CA ALA A 251 27.85 -19.40 -3.19
C ALA A 251 28.77 -20.60 -3.46
N ASP A 252 28.29 -21.82 -3.27
CA ASP A 252 29.05 -23.04 -3.56
C ASP A 252 29.42 -23.17 -5.05
N ARG A 253 28.48 -22.82 -5.93
CA ARG A 253 28.77 -22.79 -7.36
C ARG A 253 29.78 -21.72 -7.73
N LEU A 254 29.67 -20.51 -7.17
CA LEU A 254 30.63 -19.44 -7.40
C LEU A 254 32.02 -19.78 -6.85
N ASP A 255 32.12 -20.43 -5.68
CA ASP A 255 33.41 -20.86 -5.12
C ASP A 255 34.05 -21.91 -6.01
N SER A 256 33.29 -22.91 -6.48
CA SER A 256 33.75 -23.89 -7.45
C SER A 256 34.24 -23.24 -8.74
N LEU A 257 33.56 -22.17 -9.18
CA LEU A 257 33.92 -21.42 -10.39
C LEU A 257 35.13 -20.53 -10.21
N SER A 258 35.40 -20.00 -9.02
CA SER A 258 36.60 -19.19 -8.76
C SER A 258 37.91 -19.94 -9.05
N ARG A 259 37.83 -21.28 -9.05
CA ARG A 259 38.93 -22.19 -9.37
C ARG A 259 38.99 -22.59 -10.86
N SER A 260 38.01 -22.18 -11.66
CA SER A 260 37.88 -22.48 -13.09
C SER A 260 37.94 -21.21 -13.94
N THR A 261 38.56 -21.28 -15.13
CA THR A 261 38.70 -20.12 -16.02
C THR A 261 37.66 -20.07 -17.15
N GLU A 262 36.81 -21.10 -17.27
CA GLU A 262 35.98 -21.32 -18.47
C GLU A 262 34.60 -20.67 -18.38
N ALA A 263 33.98 -20.63 -17.19
CA ALA A 263 32.61 -20.17 -17.04
C ALA A 263 32.53 -18.69 -16.64
N THR A 264 31.68 -17.96 -17.36
CA THR A 264 31.40 -16.55 -17.09
C THR A 264 30.10 -16.40 -16.31
N VAL A 265 30.04 -15.35 -15.50
CA VAL A 265 28.86 -15.03 -14.69
C VAL A 265 28.21 -13.77 -15.24
N ALA A 266 26.89 -13.75 -15.25
CA ALA A 266 26.09 -12.56 -15.50
C ALA A 266 25.30 -12.22 -14.22
N VAL A 267 25.34 -10.96 -13.82
CA VAL A 267 24.63 -10.47 -12.64
C VAL A 267 23.78 -9.27 -13.04
N ALA A 268 22.51 -9.30 -12.66
CA ALA A 268 21.65 -8.13 -12.70
C ALA A 268 21.34 -7.67 -11.27
N GLY A 269 21.31 -6.36 -11.06
CA GLY A 269 21.07 -5.79 -9.74
C GLY A 269 21.16 -4.28 -9.71
N VAL A 270 21.09 -3.70 -8.52
CA VAL A 270 21.13 -2.24 -8.34
C VAL A 270 22.51 -1.84 -7.83
N MET A 271 23.15 -0.87 -8.47
CA MET A 271 24.41 -0.31 -7.98
C MET A 271 24.16 0.51 -6.72
N ILE A 272 24.79 0.14 -5.61
CA ILE A 272 24.65 0.82 -4.30
C ILE A 272 25.88 1.67 -3.95
N GLY A 273 26.95 1.57 -4.75
CA GLY A 273 28.17 2.35 -4.60
C GLY A 273 29.16 2.08 -5.73
N ASN A 274 30.37 2.64 -5.60
CA ASN A 274 31.44 2.47 -6.58
C ASN A 274 31.90 1.00 -6.61
N GLY A 275 31.54 0.29 -7.68
CA GLY A 275 31.88 -1.13 -7.84
C GLY A 275 31.15 -2.06 -6.86
N VAL A 276 30.03 -1.63 -6.26
CA VAL A 276 29.22 -2.47 -5.36
C VAL A 276 27.79 -2.57 -5.88
N MET A 277 27.29 -3.80 -6.02
CA MET A 277 25.95 -4.11 -6.51
C MET A 277 25.18 -4.94 -5.48
N ALA A 278 23.94 -4.53 -5.18
CA ALA A 278 22.96 -5.40 -4.57
C ALA A 278 22.42 -6.34 -5.65
N ALA A 279 22.90 -7.58 -5.67
CA ALA A 279 22.62 -8.52 -6.75
C ALA A 279 21.19 -9.04 -6.65
N GLN A 280 20.40 -8.78 -7.69
CA GLN A 280 19.01 -9.19 -7.77
C GLN A 280 18.88 -10.62 -8.25
N ARG A 281 19.59 -10.94 -9.33
CA ARG A 281 19.64 -12.26 -9.95
C ARG A 281 21.00 -12.52 -10.57
N LEU A 282 21.39 -13.79 -10.60
CA LEU A 282 22.68 -14.22 -11.13
C LEU A 282 22.51 -15.44 -12.03
N ARG A 283 23.28 -15.48 -13.11
CA ARG A 283 23.36 -16.62 -14.02
C ARG A 283 24.80 -17.04 -14.22
N ILE A 284 25.05 -18.34 -14.23
CA ILE A 284 26.36 -18.94 -14.51
C ILE A 284 26.28 -19.57 -15.90
N GLY A 285 27.11 -19.12 -16.85
CA GLY A 285 27.04 -19.54 -18.24
C GLY A 285 25.64 -19.33 -18.84
N ASP A 286 25.09 -20.40 -19.40
CA ASP A 286 23.75 -20.43 -20.02
C ASP A 286 22.66 -21.01 -19.11
N ASP A 287 22.94 -21.19 -17.81
CA ASP A 287 21.98 -21.74 -16.86
C ASP A 287 20.76 -20.81 -16.65
N ARG A 288 19.78 -21.27 -15.85
CA ARG A 288 18.68 -20.41 -15.41
C ARG A 288 19.17 -19.28 -14.49
N TRP A 289 18.44 -18.16 -14.49
CA TRP A 289 18.64 -17.11 -13.49
C TRP A 289 18.30 -17.62 -12.09
N LEU A 290 19.24 -17.43 -11.16
CA LEU A 290 19.08 -17.66 -9.73
C LEU A 290 18.61 -16.36 -9.08
N CYS A 291 17.54 -16.43 -8.29
CA CYS A 291 16.94 -15.28 -7.63
C CYS A 291 17.63 -15.03 -6.29
N LEU A 292 18.29 -13.88 -6.17
CA LEU A 292 19.18 -13.56 -5.04
C LEU A 292 18.60 -12.53 -4.09
N PHE A 293 18.12 -11.38 -4.59
CA PHE A 293 17.53 -10.34 -3.74
C PHE A 293 16.43 -9.62 -4.51
N PRO A 294 15.18 -9.53 -4.02
CA PRO A 294 14.07 -8.98 -4.80
C PRO A 294 14.09 -7.44 -4.81
N THR A 295 15.12 -6.82 -5.39
CA THR A 295 15.27 -5.35 -5.46
C THR A 295 14.15 -4.65 -6.24
N GLY A 296 13.46 -5.37 -7.13
CA GLY A 296 12.28 -4.88 -7.85
C GLY A 296 10.99 -4.90 -7.01
N PHE A 297 10.99 -5.55 -5.84
CA PHE A 297 9.81 -5.69 -4.99
C PHE A 297 9.12 -4.35 -4.62
N PRO A 298 9.83 -3.26 -4.27
CA PRO A 298 9.17 -1.99 -3.96
C PRO A 298 8.34 -1.44 -5.12
N ALA A 299 8.85 -1.57 -6.35
CA ALA A 299 8.11 -1.16 -7.55
C ALA A 299 6.91 -2.08 -7.82
N ALA A 300 7.06 -3.39 -7.63
CA ALA A 300 5.95 -4.33 -7.76
C ALA A 300 4.86 -4.10 -6.70
N LEU A 301 5.26 -3.78 -5.46
CA LEU A 301 4.38 -3.42 -4.37
C LEU A 301 3.59 -2.13 -4.68
N GLU A 302 4.27 -1.11 -5.20
CA GLU A 302 3.65 0.13 -5.66
C GLU A 302 2.63 -0.14 -6.79
N GLN A 303 2.99 -0.95 -7.78
CA GLN A 303 2.09 -1.30 -8.89
C GLN A 303 0.82 -2.02 -8.38
N ALA A 304 0.98 -2.96 -7.44
CA ALA A 304 -0.15 -3.64 -6.81
C ALA A 304 -1.06 -2.66 -6.06
N ALA A 305 -0.48 -1.75 -5.27
CA ALA A 305 -1.23 -0.73 -4.55
C ALA A 305 -1.96 0.25 -5.50
N ALA A 306 -1.30 0.70 -6.56
CA ALA A 306 -1.86 1.61 -7.54
C ALA A 306 -3.03 0.96 -8.33
N ALA A 307 -2.88 -0.30 -8.74
CA ALA A 307 -3.93 -1.03 -9.43
C ALA A 307 -5.18 -1.19 -8.55
N ALA A 308 -5.00 -1.45 -7.26
CA ALA A 308 -6.11 -1.55 -6.31
C ALA A 308 -6.85 -0.21 -6.15
N ALA A 309 -6.11 0.91 -6.10
CA ALA A 309 -6.68 2.24 -5.91
C ALA A 309 -7.48 2.73 -7.14
N ILE A 310 -6.98 2.47 -8.36
CA ILE A 310 -7.70 2.81 -9.60
C ILE A 310 -9.04 2.04 -9.67
N GLY A 311 -9.03 0.75 -9.32
CA GLY A 311 -10.24 -0.05 -9.28
C GLY A 311 -11.27 0.47 -8.28
N ALA A 312 -10.83 0.94 -7.11
CA ALA A 312 -11.71 1.50 -6.07
C ALA A 312 -12.44 2.77 -6.54
N GLY A 313 -11.77 3.64 -7.30
CA GLY A 313 -12.37 4.85 -7.87
C GLY A 313 -13.45 4.57 -8.93
N ALA A 314 -13.24 3.55 -9.77
CA ALA A 314 -14.17 3.19 -10.85
C ALA A 314 -15.50 2.55 -10.37
N GLY A 315 -15.57 2.12 -9.10
CA GLY A 315 -16.77 1.53 -8.51
C GLY A 315 -17.79 2.53 -7.96
N ARG A 316 -17.51 3.83 -8.00
CA ARG A 316 -18.50 4.84 -7.62
C ARG A 316 -19.47 5.02 -8.79
N PRO A 317 -20.77 4.68 -8.65
CA PRO A 317 -21.78 5.15 -9.59
C PRO A 317 -21.66 6.67 -9.61
N GLY A 318 -21.40 7.21 -10.81
CA GLY A 318 -21.11 8.64 -10.98
C GLY A 318 -22.14 9.45 -10.22
N THR A 319 -21.70 10.11 -9.14
CA THR A 319 -22.42 11.26 -8.63
C THR A 319 -22.34 12.26 -9.77
N GLY A 320 -23.44 12.39 -10.51
CA GLY A 320 -23.58 13.32 -11.62
C GLY A 320 -23.04 14.68 -11.20
N ALA A 321 -21.82 14.96 -11.63
CA ALA A 321 -21.28 16.30 -11.61
C ALA A 321 -21.85 16.97 -12.85
N ASP A 322 -23.14 17.32 -12.78
CA ASP A 322 -23.66 18.48 -13.49
C ASP A 322 -23.00 19.71 -12.85
N GLY A 323 -21.74 19.94 -13.22
CA GLY A 323 -21.10 21.23 -13.05
C GLY A 323 -21.63 22.17 -14.14
N PRO A 324 -22.06 23.39 -13.81
CA PRO A 324 -22.49 24.34 -14.82
C PRO A 324 -21.24 24.86 -15.57
N GLY A 325 -21.21 24.64 -16.88
CA GLY A 325 -20.44 25.45 -17.82
C GLY A 325 -19.02 24.96 -18.11
N ALA A 326 -18.87 24.19 -19.19
CA ALA A 326 -17.68 24.27 -20.02
C ALA A 326 -17.84 25.47 -20.97
N PRO A 327 -17.02 26.53 -20.90
CA PRO A 327 -16.93 27.51 -21.97
C PRO A 327 -15.97 26.99 -23.05
N GLY A 328 -16.53 26.82 -24.25
CA GLY A 328 -15.85 27.14 -25.50
C GLY A 328 -14.73 26.21 -25.98
N SER A 329 -15.07 25.41 -26.98
CA SER A 329 -14.14 24.94 -28.01
C SER A 329 -13.38 26.13 -28.62
N GLY A 330 -12.11 26.29 -28.26
CA GLY A 330 -11.16 27.14 -28.98
C GLY A 330 -10.73 26.49 -30.30
N PRO A 331 -10.44 27.28 -31.36
CA PRO A 331 -10.15 26.76 -32.69
C PRO A 331 -8.80 26.04 -32.77
N ALA A 332 -8.75 25.04 -33.64
CA ALA A 332 -7.58 24.19 -33.91
C ALA A 332 -6.34 25.01 -34.34
N PRO A 333 -5.13 24.65 -33.88
CA PRO A 333 -3.90 25.29 -34.32
C PRO A 333 -3.63 24.95 -35.80
N GLY A 334 -3.47 26.02 -36.59
CA GLY A 334 -3.22 25.96 -38.02
C GLY A 334 -1.97 25.16 -38.38
N ALA A 335 -2.12 24.35 -39.43
CA ALA A 335 -1.04 23.67 -40.12
C ALA A 335 0.00 24.68 -40.63
N ARG A 336 1.21 24.63 -40.06
CA ARG A 336 2.37 25.32 -40.63
C ARG A 336 2.96 24.42 -41.71
N LYS A 337 2.72 24.77 -42.97
CA LYS A 337 3.45 24.22 -44.13
C LYS A 337 4.93 24.55 -43.96
N VAL A 338 5.77 23.53 -43.95
CA VAL A 338 7.19 23.66 -44.31
C VAL A 338 7.27 23.31 -45.79
N SER A 339 7.89 24.20 -46.55
CA SER A 339 8.26 24.02 -47.96
C SER A 339 9.71 24.49 -48.10
N PRO A 340 10.41 23.98 -49.12
CA PRO A 340 11.69 23.25 -48.99
C PRO A 340 12.90 24.08 -48.58
#